data_AF-A0A1S4BU19-F1
#
_entry.id   AF-A0A1S4BU19-F1
#
_cell.length_a   1.000
_cell.length_b   1.000
_cell.length_c   1.000
_cell.angle_alpha   90.00
_cell.angle_beta   90.00
_cell.angle_gamma   90.00
#
_symmetry.space_group_name_H-M   'P 1'
#
loop_
_entity.id
_entity.type
_entity.pdbx_description
1 polymer ?
#
loop_
_entity_poly.entity_id
_entity_poly.type
_entity_poly.pdbx_seq_one_letter_code
_entity_poly.pdbx_strand_id
1 'polypeptide(L)'
;MGKCYPGEDDLAIARAILMYLSLGNLRDANKLMEEVEKEMQAKHLGFPQSELMQFVNYLLLTVQRDALPLFNMLRQSYKSSIDRDPLLNELLDEIAKKFYGVQRKNPLQGMFGDIFKMIGGE
;
A
#
# COMPACT_ATOMS: atom_id res chain seq x y z
N MET A 1 -12.14 11.39 11.84
CA MET A 1 -11.03 10.47 12.11
C MET A 1 -10.56 10.72 13.54
N GLY A 2 -11.20 10.10 14.53
CA GLY A 2 -10.95 10.38 15.96
C GLY A 2 -10.20 9.27 16.70
N LYS A 3 -9.48 8.39 15.99
CA LYS A 3 -8.88 7.17 16.56
C LYS A 3 -7.42 6.89 16.17
N CYS A 4 -6.82 7.67 15.28
CA CYS A 4 -5.41 7.51 14.90
C CYS A 4 -4.56 8.49 15.72
N TYR A 5 -3.34 8.12 16.07
CA TYR A 5 -2.42 9.08 16.67
C TYR A 5 -2.06 10.17 15.65
N PRO A 6 -1.77 11.42 16.10
CA PRO A 6 -1.38 12.50 15.20
C PRO A 6 -0.21 12.06 14.29
N GLY A 7 -0.42 12.08 12.97
CA GLY A 7 0.58 11.66 11.98
C GLY A 7 0.55 10.18 11.58
N GLU A 8 -0.45 9.39 12.00
CA GLU A 8 -0.63 7.99 11.57
C GLU A 8 -1.73 7.79 10.52
N ASP A 9 -2.48 8.84 10.18
CA ASP A 9 -3.56 8.76 9.18
C ASP A 9 -3.02 8.28 7.82
N ASP A 10 -1.84 8.76 7.41
CA ASP A 10 -1.19 8.33 6.17
C ASP A 10 -0.76 6.87 6.21
N LEU A 11 -0.24 6.37 7.34
CA LEU A 11 0.10 4.95 7.53
C LEU A 11 -1.14 4.06 7.47
N ALA A 12 -2.26 4.48 8.07
CA ALA A 12 -3.52 3.72 8.02
C ALA A 12 -4.04 3.59 6.58
N ILE A 13 -4.05 4.70 5.84
CA ILE A 13 -4.48 4.72 4.43
C ILE A 13 -3.53 3.89 3.57
N ALA A 14 -2.22 4.09 3.72
CA ALA A 14 -1.19 3.36 2.97
C ALA A 14 -1.29 1.85 3.19
N ARG A 15 -1.42 1.39 4.44
CA ARG A 15 -1.61 -0.03 4.76
C ARG A 15 -2.82 -0.61 4.04
N ALA A 16 -3.98 0.05 4.14
CA ALA A 16 -5.20 -0.45 3.53
C ALA A 16 -5.10 -0.57 2.00
N ILE A 17 -4.52 0.44 1.34
CA ILE A 17 -4.32 0.41 -0.13
C ILE A 17 -3.32 -0.68 -0.52
N LEU A 18 -2.18 -0.78 0.17
CA LEU A 18 -1.16 -1.78 -0.13
C LEU A 18 -1.67 -3.21 0.13
N MET A 19 -2.57 -3.42 1.10
CA MET A 19 -3.22 -4.72 1.33
C MET A 19 -4.07 -5.16 0.12
N TYR A 20 -4.85 -4.25 -0.49
CA TYR A 20 -5.58 -4.59 -1.71
C TYR A 20 -4.63 -4.90 -2.88
N LEU A 21 -3.54 -4.13 -3.01
CA LEU A 21 -2.54 -4.39 -4.03
C LEU A 21 -1.80 -5.72 -3.80
N SER A 22 -1.48 -6.12 -2.56
CA SER A 22 -0.82 -7.41 -2.30
C SER A 22 -1.70 -8.62 -2.65
N LEU A 23 -3.02 -8.42 -2.73
CA LEU A 23 -3.97 -9.42 -3.24
C LEU A 23 -4.06 -9.44 -4.78
N GLY A 24 -3.39 -8.54 -5.47
CA GLY A 24 -3.52 -8.32 -6.92
C GLY A 24 -4.77 -7.52 -7.29
N ASN A 25 -5.47 -6.91 -6.32
CA ASN A 25 -6.72 -6.20 -6.55
C ASN A 25 -6.51 -4.69 -6.73
N LEU A 26 -6.01 -4.31 -7.90
CA LEU A 26 -5.79 -2.91 -8.27
C LEU A 26 -7.11 -2.11 -8.33
N ARG A 27 -8.20 -2.75 -8.74
CA ARG A 27 -9.50 -2.08 -8.90
C ARG A 27 -9.99 -1.55 -7.56
N ASP A 28 -10.02 -2.39 -6.54
CA ASP A 28 -10.55 -1.97 -5.23
C ASP A 28 -9.55 -1.10 -4.46
N ALA A 29 -8.24 -1.25 -4.70
CA ALA A 29 -7.24 -0.30 -4.21
C ALA A 29 -7.50 1.14 -4.70
N ASN A 30 -7.80 1.32 -6.00
CA ASN A 30 -8.13 2.64 -6.55
C ASN A 30 -9.47 3.18 -6.02
N LYS A 31 -10.51 2.32 -5.93
CA LYS A 31 -11.79 2.74 -5.35
C LYS A 31 -11.63 3.19 -3.90
N LEU A 32 -10.84 2.46 -3.11
CA LEU A 32 -10.58 2.84 -1.72
C LEU A 32 -9.93 4.22 -1.63
N MET A 33 -8.94 4.51 -2.48
CA MET A 33 -8.31 5.83 -2.53
C MET A 33 -9.32 6.93 -2.85
N GLU A 34 -10.18 6.71 -3.86
CA GLU A 34 -11.23 7.65 -4.24
C GLU A 34 -12.23 7.90 -3.10
N GLU A 35 -12.66 6.85 -2.39
CA GLU A 35 -13.59 6.98 -1.27
C GLU A 35 -12.94 7.68 -0.06
N VAL A 36 -11.66 7.43 0.22
CA VAL A 36 -10.91 8.15 1.26
C VAL A 36 -10.83 9.64 0.93
N GLU A 37 -10.51 9.99 -0.31
CA GLU A 37 -10.48 11.39 -0.77
C GLU A 37 -11.85 12.06 -0.63
N LYS A 38 -12.93 11.40 -1.06
CA LYS A 38 -14.31 11.89 -0.90
C LYS A 38 -14.68 12.09 0.57
N GLU A 39 -14.37 11.12 1.43
CA GLU A 39 -14.70 11.19 2.85
C GLU A 39 -13.95 12.34 3.54
N MET A 40 -12.69 12.58 3.17
CA MET A 40 -11.92 13.70 3.68
C MET A 40 -12.47 15.04 3.21
N GLN A 41 -12.83 15.17 1.93
CA GLN A 41 -13.49 16.36 1.40
C GLN A 41 -14.83 16.64 2.11
N ALA A 42 -15.67 15.62 2.29
CA ALA A 42 -16.96 15.73 2.96
C ALA A 42 -16.84 16.18 4.43
N LYS A 43 -15.72 15.84 5.09
CA LYS A 43 -15.42 16.25 6.47
C LYS A 43 -14.63 17.55 6.56
N HIS A 44 -14.37 18.23 5.43
CA HIS A 44 -13.49 19.40 5.34
C HIS A 44 -12.10 19.17 5.96
N LEU A 45 -11.60 17.93 5.89
CA LEU A 45 -10.26 17.56 6.29
C LEU A 45 -9.34 17.61 5.06
N GLY A 46 -8.12 18.12 5.24
CA GLY A 46 -7.11 18.06 4.18
C GLY A 46 -6.62 16.63 3.96
N PHE A 47 -6.47 16.22 2.69
CA PHE A 47 -5.82 14.96 2.37
C PHE A 47 -4.33 15.03 2.77
N PRO A 48 -3.76 14.00 3.44
CA PRO A 48 -2.39 14.06 3.91
C PRO A 48 -1.42 14.26 2.75
N GLN A 49 -0.69 15.38 2.78
CA GLN A 49 0.33 15.73 1.78
C GLN A 49 1.71 15.17 2.19
N SER A 50 1.75 13.94 2.72
CA SER A 50 3.02 13.32 3.14
C SER A 50 3.71 12.63 1.97
N GLU A 51 5.03 12.46 2.08
CA GLU A 51 5.83 11.69 1.12
C GLU A 51 5.30 10.25 0.97
N LEU A 52 4.76 9.65 2.04
CA LEU A 52 4.14 8.33 1.97
C LEU A 52 2.88 8.33 1.10
N MET A 53 2.03 9.35 1.19
CA MET A 53 0.85 9.44 0.33
C MET A 53 1.22 9.73 -1.13
N GLN A 54 2.26 10.53 -1.37
CA GLN A 54 2.82 10.73 -2.71
C GLN A 54 3.33 9.41 -3.29
N PHE A 55 4.06 8.62 -2.49
CA PHE A 55 4.48 7.28 -2.88
C PHE A 55 3.30 6.39 -3.28
N VAL A 56 2.24 6.33 -2.46
CA VAL A 56 1.06 5.51 -2.73
C VAL A 56 0.36 5.92 -4.03
N ASN A 57 0.22 7.23 -4.27
CA ASN A 57 -0.33 7.75 -5.52
C ASN A 57 0.48 7.32 -6.75
N TYR A 58 1.80 7.49 -6.71
CA TYR A 58 2.66 7.05 -7.80
C TYR A 58 2.69 5.52 -7.95
N LEU A 59 2.60 4.78 -6.85
CA LEU A 59 2.53 3.33 -6.87
C LEU A 59 1.28 2.83 -7.59
N LEU A 60 0.10 3.39 -7.28
CA LEU A 60 -1.16 3.04 -7.95
C LEU A 60 -1.07 3.23 -9.47
N LEU A 61 -0.48 4.34 -9.92
CA LEU A 61 -0.25 4.61 -11.36
C LEU A 61 0.80 3.66 -11.98
N THR A 62 1.83 3.29 -11.22
CA THR A 62 2.91 2.43 -11.67
C THR A 62 2.44 0.99 -11.85
N VAL A 63 1.60 0.50 -10.94
CA VAL A 63 1.06 -0.87 -10.97
C VAL A 63 0.07 -1.11 -12.11
N GLN A 64 -0.50 -0.04 -12.69
CA GLN A 64 -1.31 -0.14 -13.92
C GLN A 64 -0.49 -0.55 -15.16
N ARG A 65 0.84 -0.46 -15.09
CA ARG A 65 1.76 -0.70 -16.20
C ARG A 65 2.75 -1.80 -15.83
N ASP A 66 3.25 -2.52 -16.83
CA ASP A 66 4.40 -3.41 -16.64
C ASP A 66 5.69 -2.57 -16.53
N ALA A 67 5.90 -1.99 -15.35
CA ALA A 67 6.93 -0.98 -15.08
C ALA A 67 7.74 -1.30 -13.82
N LEU A 68 8.24 -2.55 -13.71
CA LEU A 68 9.09 -2.98 -12.59
C LEU A 68 10.28 -2.01 -12.30
N PRO A 69 10.98 -1.44 -13.29
CA PRO A 69 12.04 -0.46 -13.01
C PRO A 69 11.53 0.78 -12.25
N LEU A 70 10.36 1.30 -12.64
CA LEU A 70 9.73 2.44 -11.97
C LEU A 70 9.28 2.08 -10.55
N PHE A 71 8.71 0.88 -10.37
CA PHE A 71 8.35 0.37 -9.05
C PHE A 71 9.57 0.31 -8.11
N ASN A 72 10.70 -0.23 -8.58
CA ASN A 72 11.93 -0.30 -7.80
C ASN A 72 12.49 1.08 -7.46
N MET A 73 12.46 2.02 -8.41
CA MET A 73 12.86 3.40 -8.17
C MET A 73 12.00 4.05 -7.09
N LEU A 74 10.67 3.92 -7.15
CA LEU A 74 9.77 4.46 -6.12
C LEU A 74 10.10 3.91 -4.73
N ARG A 75 10.33 2.59 -4.61
CA ARG A 75 10.74 1.98 -3.33
C ARG A 75 12.04 2.56 -2.77
N GLN A 76 13.00 2.89 -3.64
CA GLN A 76 14.26 3.48 -3.22
C GLN A 76 14.08 4.95 -2.83
N SER A 77 13.40 5.74 -3.65
CA SER A 77 13.21 7.18 -3.44
C SER A 77 12.40 7.49 -2.18
N TYR A 78 11.41 6.65 -1.85
CA TYR A 78 10.54 6.85 -0.68
C TYR A 78 10.89 5.95 0.51
N LYS A 79 12.09 5.37 0.52
CA LYS A 79 12.52 4.40 1.53
C LYS A 79 12.30 4.89 2.97
N SER A 80 12.68 6.12 3.28
CA SER A 80 12.54 6.71 4.62
C SER A 80 11.07 6.78 5.09
N SER A 81 10.14 7.00 4.16
CA SER A 81 8.70 7.04 4.45
C SER A 81 8.10 5.64 4.59
N ILE A 82 8.56 4.68 3.79
CA ILE A 82 8.11 3.29 3.83
C ILE A 82 8.63 2.58 5.10
N ASP A 83 9.87 2.84 5.50
CA ASP A 83 10.52 2.19 6.65
C ASP A 83 9.92 2.62 8.02
N ARG A 84 8.99 3.59 8.03
CA ARG A 84 8.19 3.94 9.22
C ARG A 84 7.34 2.77 9.72
N ASP A 85 6.96 1.85 8.83
CA ASP A 85 6.21 0.64 9.17
C ASP A 85 6.76 -0.56 8.37
N PRO A 86 7.40 -1.55 9.05
CA PRO A 86 7.92 -2.75 8.41
C PRO A 86 6.91 -3.50 7.55
N LEU A 87 5.62 -3.48 7.91
CA LEU A 87 4.56 -4.14 7.15
C LEU A 87 4.46 -3.63 5.71
N LEU A 88 4.74 -2.34 5.47
CA LEU A 88 4.68 -1.77 4.12
C LEU A 88 5.71 -2.42 3.19
N ASN A 89 6.91 -2.71 3.70
CA ASN A 89 7.95 -3.40 2.92
C ASN A 89 7.52 -4.84 2.57
N GLU A 90 6.86 -5.54 3.48
CA GLU A 90 6.33 -6.89 3.24
C GLU A 90 5.22 -6.88 2.18
N LEU A 91 4.27 -5.95 2.29
CA LEU A 91 3.22 -5.78 1.29
C LEU A 91 3.80 -5.44 -0.08
N LEU A 92 4.82 -4.58 -0.14
CA LEU A 92 5.50 -4.25 -1.40
C LEU A 92 6.21 -5.44 -2.04
N ASP A 93 6.70 -6.39 -1.25
CA ASP A 93 7.27 -7.62 -1.77
C ASP A 93 6.19 -8.53 -2.38
N GLU A 94 5.02 -8.64 -1.76
CA GLU A 94 3.88 -9.34 -2.36
C GLU A 94 3.35 -8.64 -3.62
N ILE A 95 3.30 -7.31 -3.63
CA ILE A 95 2.92 -6.52 -4.81
C ILE A 95 3.89 -6.81 -5.97
N ALA A 96 5.20 -6.83 -5.70
CA ALA A 96 6.21 -7.13 -6.70
C ALA A 96 6.04 -8.53 -7.30
N LYS A 97 5.67 -9.52 -6.45
CA LYS A 97 5.36 -10.88 -6.87
C LYS A 97 4.08 -10.94 -7.72
N LYS A 98 3.01 -10.27 -7.29
CA LYS A 98 1.69 -10.32 -7.96
C LYS A 98 1.67 -9.61 -9.30
N PHE A 99 2.26 -8.43 -9.39
CA PHE A 99 2.17 -7.59 -10.60
C PHE A 99 3.37 -7.73 -11.54
N TYR A 100 4.55 -8.14 -11.03
CA TYR A 100 5.78 -8.22 -11.83
C TYR A 100 6.46 -9.60 -11.80
N GLY A 101 5.88 -10.59 -11.12
CA GLY A 101 6.43 -11.96 -11.06
C GLY A 101 7.74 -12.08 -10.27
N VAL A 102 8.11 -11.08 -9.47
CA VAL A 102 9.36 -11.10 -8.69
C VAL A 102 9.23 -12.11 -7.55
N GLN A 103 10.04 -13.17 -7.56
CA GLN A 103 10.11 -14.14 -6.47
C GLN A 103 11.22 -13.75 -5.49
N ARG A 104 10.88 -13.15 -4.34
CA ARG A 104 11.82 -13.01 -3.22
C ARG A 104 11.78 -14.26 -2.35
N LYS A 105 12.97 -14.76 -1.97
CA LYS A 105 13.13 -15.82 -0.97
C LYS A 105 13.14 -15.18 0.43
N ASN A 106 11.97 -14.76 0.95
CA ASN A 106 11.90 -14.28 2.34
C ASN A 106 11.36 -15.37 3.28
N PRO A 107 12.08 -15.76 4.35
CA PRO A 107 11.65 -16.79 5.29
C PRO A 107 10.36 -16.44 6.06
N LEU A 108 10.01 -15.15 6.14
CA LEU A 108 8.85 -14.64 6.89
C LEU A 108 7.54 -14.64 6.08
N GLN A 109 7.60 -14.95 4.77
CA GLN A 109 6.45 -14.96 3.87
C GLN A 109 5.36 -15.99 4.27
N GLY A 110 5.71 -16.98 5.12
CA GLY A 110 4.74 -17.96 5.63
C GLY A 110 3.77 -17.38 6.67
N MET A 111 4.22 -16.46 7.53
CA MET A 111 3.49 -16.16 8.77
C MET A 111 2.26 -15.26 8.55
N PHE A 112 2.33 -14.30 7.61
CA PHE A 112 1.16 -13.49 7.22
C PHE A 112 0.31 -14.14 6.14
N GLY A 113 0.89 -15.01 5.31
CA GLY A 113 0.13 -15.82 4.34
C GLY A 113 -0.95 -16.64 5.02
N ASP A 114 -0.66 -17.19 6.20
CA ASP A 114 -1.61 -17.96 7.00
C ASP A 114 -2.70 -17.08 7.64
N ILE A 115 -2.38 -15.87 8.11
CA ILE A 115 -3.35 -14.92 8.67
C ILE A 115 -4.30 -14.40 7.59
N PHE A 116 -3.78 -14.05 6.41
CA PHE A 116 -4.62 -13.61 5.28
C PHE A 116 -5.49 -14.74 4.71
N LYS A 117 -4.98 -15.98 4.66
CA LYS A 117 -5.76 -17.15 4.28
C LYS A 117 -6.89 -17.44 5.28
N MET A 118 -6.69 -17.11 6.54
CA MET A 118 -7.70 -17.22 7.59
C MET A 118 -8.77 -16.11 7.52
N ILE A 119 -8.43 -14.92 7.02
CA ILE A 119 -9.36 -13.79 6.88
C ILE A 119 -10.14 -13.83 5.54
N GLY A 120 -9.54 -14.35 4.47
CA GLY A 120 -10.14 -14.41 3.12
C GLY A 120 -10.81 -15.74 2.76
N GLY A 121 -11.07 -16.61 3.74
CA GLY A 121 -11.60 -17.96 3.51
C GLY A 121 -13.12 -18.08 3.64
N GLU A 122 -13.82 -18.01 2.50
CA GLU A 122 -14.96 -18.86 2.13
C GLU A 122 -14.71 -19.42 0.72
#